data_AF-A0A368F162-F1
#
_entry.id   AF-A0A368F162-F1
#
_cell.length_a   1.000
_cell.length_b   1.000
_cell.length_c   1.000
_cell.angle_alpha   90.00
_cell.angle_beta   90.00
_cell.angle_gamma   90.00
#
_symmetry.space_group_name_H-M   'P 1'
#
loop_
_entity.id
_entity.type
_entity.pdbx_description
1 polymer ?
#
loop_
_entity_poly.entity_id
_entity_poly.type
_entity_poly.pdbx_seq_one_letter_code
_entity_poly.pdbx_strand_id
1 'polypeptide(L)'
;MSKRNNHRRYNPLLDEWVIVAENRVSRPWQGAKTDPPSFSATTGVNSLAPGGKRFNDVVTPAYESTYVFDNDFPSFTDFPSDGDNDGEKGDELFRQVEVRGVCRVICYHPDTKQSIATMSQEEVTRVVKVWIEQFQELKERYIWIQIFENRGAAVGCSNAHPHGQLWAGDFLPNLPSRKDKCQRVSPCLMFFNGFSC
;
A
#
# COMPACT_ATOMS: atom_id res chain seq x y z
N MET A 1 -34.01 -27.34 -0.90
CA MET A 1 -32.88 -26.45 -0.55
C MET A 1 -33.41 -25.28 0.25
N SER A 2 -32.93 -25.06 1.48
CA SER A 2 -33.34 -23.92 2.31
C SER A 2 -32.96 -22.61 1.64
N LYS A 3 -33.93 -21.73 1.43
CA LYS A 3 -33.73 -20.42 0.81
C LYS A 3 -33.03 -19.52 1.82
N ARG A 4 -31.71 -19.35 1.70
CA ARG A 4 -30.94 -18.45 2.58
C ARG A 4 -31.35 -17.00 2.27
N ASN A 5 -31.73 -16.27 3.30
CA ASN A 5 -32.04 -14.85 3.19
C ASN A 5 -30.75 -14.04 3.12
N ASN A 6 -30.77 -12.92 2.40
CA ASN A 6 -29.69 -11.94 2.45
C ASN A 6 -29.59 -11.36 3.87
N HIS A 7 -28.38 -11.07 4.34
CA HIS A 7 -28.13 -10.50 5.67
C HIS A 7 -27.01 -9.47 5.60
N ARG A 8 -26.77 -8.76 6.70
CA ARG A 8 -25.59 -7.89 6.85
C ARG A 8 -24.64 -8.49 7.86
N ARG A 9 -23.34 -8.31 7.64
CA ARG A 9 -22.28 -8.64 8.60
C ARG A 9 -21.59 -7.35 9.01
N TYR A 10 -21.36 -7.19 10.32
CA TYR A 10 -20.71 -6.01 10.87
C TYR A 10 -19.20 -6.21 10.87
N ASN A 11 -18.46 -5.19 10.42
CA ASN A 11 -17.02 -5.08 10.53
C ASN A 11 -16.70 -4.13 11.70
N PRO A 12 -16.34 -4.66 12.87
CA PRO A 12 -16.11 -3.84 14.05
C PRO A 12 -14.80 -3.04 13.99
N LEU A 13 -13.89 -3.34 13.06
CA LEU A 13 -12.66 -2.55 12.88
C LEU A 13 -12.92 -1.23 12.17
N LEU A 14 -13.99 -1.13 11.39
CA LEU A 14 -14.31 0.09 10.63
C LEU A 14 -15.62 0.73 11.09
N ASP A 15 -16.38 0.08 11.97
CA ASP A 15 -17.75 0.44 12.31
C ASP A 15 -18.65 0.50 11.08
N GLU A 16 -18.67 -0.59 10.29
CA GLU A 16 -19.42 -0.65 9.03
C GLU A 16 -20.20 -1.96 8.87
N TRP A 17 -21.33 -1.90 8.15
CA TRP A 17 -22.11 -3.07 7.77
C TRP A 17 -21.90 -3.42 6.30
N VAL A 18 -21.61 -4.69 6.02
CA VAL A 18 -21.50 -5.22 4.66
C VAL A 18 -22.71 -6.09 4.35
N ILE A 19 -23.39 -5.82 3.22
CA ILE A 19 -24.50 -6.65 2.74
C ILE A 19 -23.95 -7.92 2.10
N VAL A 20 -24.45 -9.08 2.53
CA VAL A 20 -24.13 -10.39 1.98
C VAL A 20 -25.37 -10.91 1.24
N ALA A 21 -25.27 -10.95 -0.08
CA ALA A 21 -26.33 -11.43 -0.96
C ALA A 21 -25.83 -12.61 -1.82
N GLU A 22 -26.01 -13.84 -1.32
CA GLU A 22 -25.46 -15.06 -1.93
C GLU A 22 -25.95 -15.29 -3.37
N ASN A 23 -27.22 -14.96 -3.66
CA ASN A 23 -27.83 -15.16 -4.98
C ASN A 23 -27.38 -14.13 -6.03
N ARG A 24 -26.50 -13.18 -5.70
CA ARG A 24 -26.09 -12.10 -6.61
C ARG A 24 -25.05 -12.54 -7.63
N VAL A 25 -24.29 -13.61 -7.33
CA VAL A 25 -23.26 -14.19 -8.21
C VAL A 25 -23.88 -14.90 -9.42
N SER A 26 -25.08 -15.46 -9.28
CA SER A 26 -25.79 -16.17 -10.35
C SER A 26 -26.51 -15.23 -11.34
N ARG A 27 -26.38 -13.91 -11.19
CA ARG A 27 -26.96 -12.96 -12.14
C ARG A 27 -26.19 -13.07 -13.47
N PRO A 28 -26.88 -13.22 -14.61
CA PRO A 28 -26.21 -13.21 -15.91
C PRO A 28 -25.36 -11.94 -16.08
N TRP A 29 -24.06 -12.12 -16.29
CA TRP A 29 -23.12 -11.03 -16.54
C TRP A 29 -23.01 -10.77 -18.04
N GLN A 30 -23.54 -9.62 -18.48
CA GLN A 30 -23.41 -9.11 -19.86
C GLN A 30 -22.52 -7.87 -19.93
N GLY A 31 -21.87 -7.50 -18.81
CA GLY A 31 -21.01 -6.33 -18.71
C GLY A 31 -19.59 -6.57 -19.21
N ALA A 32 -18.70 -5.61 -18.93
CA ALA A 32 -17.30 -5.66 -19.30
C ALA A 32 -16.63 -6.96 -18.82
N LYS A 33 -15.90 -7.63 -19.71
CA LYS A 33 -14.99 -8.72 -19.36
C LYS A 33 -13.60 -8.12 -19.27
N THR A 34 -12.92 -8.35 -18.17
CA THR A 34 -11.50 -7.98 -18.05
C THR A 34 -10.68 -9.07 -18.69
N ASP A 35 -9.86 -8.69 -19.67
CA ASP A 35 -8.82 -9.55 -20.18
C ASP A 35 -7.83 -9.88 -19.05
N PRO A 36 -7.17 -11.05 -19.09
CA PRO A 36 -6.10 -11.35 -18.15
C PRO A 36 -5.04 -10.23 -18.21
N PRO A 37 -4.51 -9.80 -17.06
CA PRO A 37 -3.51 -8.73 -17.03
C PRO A 37 -2.31 -9.16 -17.88
N SER A 38 -2.09 -8.45 -18.99
CA SER A 38 -0.90 -8.56 -19.79
C SER A 38 -0.13 -7.26 -19.69
N PHE A 39 1.15 -7.36 -19.37
CA PHE A 39 2.06 -6.25 -19.57
C PHE A 39 2.62 -6.42 -20.98
N SER A 40 2.41 -5.42 -21.84
CA SER A 40 3.06 -5.40 -23.15
C SER A 40 4.57 -5.43 -22.92
N ALA A 41 5.28 -6.30 -23.61
CA ALA A 41 6.74 -6.34 -23.54
C ALA A 41 7.26 -4.99 -24.05
N THR A 42 7.69 -4.12 -23.14
CA THR A 42 8.38 -2.88 -23.52
C THR A 42 9.67 -3.25 -24.24
N THR A 43 9.97 -2.57 -25.34
CA THR A 43 11.26 -2.66 -26.02
C THR A 43 12.34 -2.03 -25.14
N GLY A 44 12.91 -2.78 -24.21
CA GLY A 44 13.94 -2.31 -23.28
C GLY A 44 13.90 -3.00 -21.92
N VAL A 45 14.95 -2.78 -21.13
CA VAL A 45 15.01 -3.23 -19.73
C VAL A 45 14.00 -2.43 -18.92
N ASN A 46 13.17 -3.11 -18.13
CA ASN A 46 12.19 -2.48 -17.24
C ASN A 46 12.91 -1.48 -16.31
N SER A 47 12.34 -0.29 -16.10
CA SER A 47 12.95 0.79 -15.30
C SER A 47 13.29 0.39 -13.86
N LEU A 48 12.58 -0.59 -13.28
CA LEU A 48 12.81 -1.11 -11.93
C LEU A 48 13.72 -2.34 -11.87
N ALA A 49 14.03 -2.93 -13.03
CA ALA A 49 14.96 -4.04 -13.13
C ALA A 49 16.42 -3.54 -13.15
N PRO A 50 17.41 -4.38 -12.76
CA PRO A 50 18.83 -4.07 -12.88
C PRO A 50 19.22 -3.54 -14.27
N GLY A 51 19.89 -2.38 -14.31
CA GLY A 51 20.29 -1.72 -15.56
C GLY A 51 19.16 -0.98 -16.28
N GLY A 52 17.94 -1.01 -15.73
CA GLY A 52 16.81 -0.20 -16.20
C GLY A 52 17.04 1.29 -15.94
N LYS A 53 16.54 2.14 -16.84
CA LYS A 53 16.57 3.60 -16.67
C LYS A 53 15.26 4.06 -16.06
N ARG A 54 15.32 4.74 -14.91
CA ARG A 54 14.15 5.36 -14.25
C ARG A 54 13.75 6.66 -14.94
N PHE A 55 12.63 7.26 -14.49
CA PHE A 55 12.08 8.46 -15.11
C PHE A 55 13.02 9.68 -14.95
N ASN A 56 13.72 9.77 -13.82
CA ASN A 56 14.74 10.79 -13.55
C ASN A 56 16.11 10.49 -14.19
N ASP A 57 16.16 9.64 -15.21
CA ASP A 57 17.37 9.19 -15.89
C ASP A 57 18.41 8.44 -15.03
N VAL A 58 18.10 8.15 -13.76
CA VAL A 58 18.95 7.34 -12.90
C VAL A 58 18.88 5.87 -13.33
N VAL A 59 20.04 5.23 -13.42
CA VAL A 59 20.15 3.80 -13.74
C VAL A 59 19.93 3.00 -12.46
N THR A 60 18.98 2.06 -12.50
CA THR A 60 18.74 1.11 -11.42
C THR A 60 19.98 0.22 -11.26
N PRO A 61 20.58 0.15 -10.06
CA PRO A 61 21.82 -0.58 -9.83
C PRO A 61 21.65 -2.08 -10.09
N ALA A 62 22.76 -2.79 -10.26
CA ALA A 62 22.77 -4.24 -10.39
C ALA A 62 22.54 -4.93 -9.04
N TYR A 63 21.35 -4.78 -8.46
CA TYR A 63 20.98 -5.41 -7.20
C TYR A 63 20.66 -6.90 -7.39
N GLU A 64 21.01 -7.72 -6.39
CA GLU A 64 20.88 -9.19 -6.47
C GLU A 64 19.66 -9.74 -5.70
N SER A 65 19.02 -8.91 -4.87
CA SER A 65 17.85 -9.32 -4.09
C SER A 65 16.77 -8.23 -4.09
N THR A 66 16.80 -7.33 -3.11
CA THR A 66 15.86 -6.23 -2.96
C THR A 66 16.55 -4.90 -3.23
N TYR A 67 15.78 -3.91 -3.68
CA TYR A 67 16.29 -2.55 -3.89
C TYR A 67 15.25 -1.53 -3.46
N VAL A 68 15.68 -0.51 -2.71
CA VAL A 68 14.81 0.55 -2.20
C VAL A 68 15.32 1.89 -2.69
N PHE A 69 14.40 2.75 -3.10
CA PHE A 69 14.69 4.11 -3.49
C PHE A 69 13.48 5.02 -3.27
N ASP A 70 13.73 6.33 -3.14
CA ASP A 70 12.66 7.33 -3.05
C ASP A 70 11.94 7.43 -4.40
N ASN A 71 10.60 7.47 -4.35
CA ASN A 71 9.78 7.51 -5.55
C ASN A 71 10.04 8.78 -6.34
N ASP A 72 10.27 8.66 -7.65
CA ASP A 72 10.50 9.79 -8.55
C ASP A 72 9.28 10.74 -8.64
N PHE A 73 8.09 10.25 -8.28
CA PHE A 73 6.84 11.00 -8.22
C PHE A 73 6.15 10.80 -6.87
N PRO A 74 6.69 11.39 -5.79
CA PRO A 74 6.17 11.13 -4.46
C PRO A 74 4.83 11.84 -4.27
N SER A 75 3.90 11.18 -3.57
CA SER A 75 2.60 11.79 -3.21
C SER A 75 2.73 12.74 -2.02
N PHE A 76 3.81 12.62 -1.24
CA PHE A 76 4.14 13.46 -0.10
C PHE A 76 5.49 14.14 -0.36
N THR A 77 5.68 15.32 0.21
CA THR A 77 6.95 16.04 0.12
C THR A 77 7.51 16.21 1.52
N ASP A 78 8.80 15.96 1.71
CA ASP A 78 9.48 16.26 2.97
C ASP A 78 9.98 17.71 2.91
N PHE A 79 9.43 18.58 3.76
CA PHE A 79 9.79 20.00 3.84
C PHE A 79 9.87 20.44 5.31
N PRO A 80 10.72 21.44 5.64
CA PRO A 80 10.84 21.93 7.01
C PRO A 80 9.48 22.44 7.51
N SER A 81 9.23 22.25 8.80
CA SER A 81 8.08 22.86 9.46
C SER A 81 8.28 24.36 9.55
N ASP A 82 7.32 25.13 9.03
CA ASP A 82 7.29 26.59 9.22
C ASP A 82 6.58 26.97 10.53
N GLY A 83 6.31 25.99 11.41
CA GLY A 83 5.67 26.18 12.71
C GLY A 83 4.19 26.55 12.58
N ASP A 84 3.82 27.74 13.07
CA ASP A 84 2.43 28.23 13.20
C ASP A 84 1.64 28.28 11.88
N ASN A 85 2.32 28.25 10.72
CA ASN A 85 1.70 28.29 9.39
C ASN A 85 1.41 26.90 8.77
N ASP A 86 1.84 25.81 9.40
CA ASP A 86 1.57 24.43 8.95
C ASP A 86 0.15 23.94 9.32
N GLY A 87 -0.63 24.82 9.98
CA GLY A 87 -1.97 24.53 10.43
C GLY A 87 -3.01 24.37 9.32
N GLU A 88 -4.19 23.89 9.71
CA GLU A 88 -5.35 23.79 8.83
C GLU A 88 -5.74 25.19 8.30
N LYS A 89 -5.76 25.33 6.97
CA LYS A 89 -6.17 26.53 6.25
C LYS A 89 -7.62 26.40 5.79
N GLY A 90 -8.35 27.51 5.79
CA GLY A 90 -9.72 27.61 5.26
C GLY A 90 -10.80 27.76 6.33
N ASP A 91 -12.05 27.46 5.96
CA ASP A 91 -13.23 27.61 6.82
C ASP A 91 -13.79 26.25 7.28
N GLU A 92 -14.93 26.23 7.96
CA GLU A 92 -15.52 25.00 8.48
C GLU A 92 -15.84 23.94 7.40
N LEU A 93 -16.22 24.37 6.19
CA LEU A 93 -16.61 23.51 5.08
C LEU A 93 -15.45 23.20 4.13
N PHE A 94 -14.50 24.13 4.00
CA PHE A 94 -13.37 24.03 3.07
C PHE A 94 -12.05 24.08 3.84
N ARG A 95 -11.63 22.91 4.33
CA ARG A 95 -10.43 22.72 5.15
C ARG A 95 -9.32 22.10 4.32
N GLN A 96 -8.10 22.61 4.45
CA GLN A 96 -6.92 22.09 3.79
C GLN A 96 -5.76 22.02 4.78
N VAL A 97 -5.02 20.90 4.74
CA VAL A 97 -3.78 20.72 5.50
C VAL A 97 -2.71 20.24 4.51
N GLU A 98 -1.49 20.76 4.66
CA GLU A 98 -0.36 20.28 3.89
C GLU A 98 0.11 18.92 4.43
N VAL A 99 0.72 18.10 3.58
CA VAL A 99 1.09 16.73 3.94
C VAL A 99 2.60 16.56 3.80
N ARG A 100 3.27 16.25 4.91
CA ARG A 100 4.69 15.94 4.92
C ARG A 100 4.92 14.45 4.97
N GLY A 101 5.92 14.00 4.25
CA GLY A 101 6.19 12.58 4.19
C GLY A 101 7.23 12.19 3.16
N VAL A 102 7.45 10.89 3.10
CA VAL A 102 8.30 10.25 2.10
C VAL A 102 7.54 9.10 1.44
N CYS A 103 7.74 8.95 0.14
CA CYS A 103 7.25 7.81 -0.63
C CYS A 103 8.44 7.04 -1.19
N ARG A 104 8.52 5.74 -0.90
CA ARG A 104 9.57 4.85 -1.40
C ARG A 104 8.98 3.72 -2.25
N VAL A 105 9.77 3.26 -3.20
CA VAL A 105 9.52 2.04 -3.97
C VAL A 105 10.49 0.96 -3.49
N ILE A 106 9.97 -0.26 -3.30
CA ILE A 106 10.72 -1.43 -2.82
C ILE A 106 10.63 -2.52 -3.89
N CYS A 107 11.67 -2.69 -4.70
CA CYS A 107 11.78 -3.82 -5.62
C CYS A 107 12.07 -5.10 -4.82
N TYR A 108 11.30 -6.16 -5.08
CA TYR A 108 11.39 -7.41 -4.32
C TYR A 108 12.41 -8.39 -4.89
N HIS A 109 12.65 -8.35 -6.20
CA HIS A 109 13.50 -9.32 -6.89
C HIS A 109 14.02 -8.75 -8.23
N PRO A 110 15.27 -9.04 -8.66
CA PRO A 110 15.81 -8.52 -9.92
C PRO A 110 15.10 -9.02 -11.19
N ASP A 111 14.60 -10.26 -11.17
CA ASP A 111 13.79 -10.83 -12.25
C ASP A 111 12.36 -10.25 -12.25
N THR A 112 12.00 -9.60 -13.36
CA THR A 112 10.66 -9.00 -13.61
C THR A 112 9.55 -10.04 -13.70
N LYS A 113 9.87 -11.32 -13.93
CA LYS A 113 8.88 -12.40 -14.00
C LYS A 113 8.46 -12.92 -12.63
N GLN A 114 9.18 -12.56 -11.57
CA GLN A 114 8.89 -13.02 -10.23
C GLN A 114 7.73 -12.26 -9.58
N SER A 115 7.22 -12.84 -8.49
CA SER A 115 6.27 -12.23 -7.58
C SER A 115 6.42 -12.84 -6.20
N ILE A 116 5.90 -12.20 -5.14
CA ILE A 116 5.94 -12.78 -3.78
C ILE A 116 5.40 -14.23 -3.75
N ALA A 117 4.41 -14.55 -4.60
CA ALA A 117 3.81 -15.88 -4.67
C ALA A 117 4.68 -16.95 -5.36
N THR A 118 5.68 -16.54 -6.14
CA THR A 118 6.56 -17.45 -6.92
C THR A 118 8.02 -17.44 -6.42
N MET A 119 8.36 -16.51 -5.54
CA MET A 119 9.65 -16.42 -4.86
C MET A 119 9.82 -17.55 -3.83
N SER A 120 11.06 -17.92 -3.52
CA SER A 120 11.36 -18.84 -2.43
C SER A 120 11.03 -18.24 -1.06
N GLN A 121 10.92 -19.09 -0.05
CA GLN A 121 10.68 -18.62 1.32
C GLN A 121 11.82 -17.70 1.81
N GLU A 122 13.07 -18.00 1.45
CA GLU A 122 14.24 -17.19 1.78
C GLU A 122 14.18 -15.81 1.11
N GLU A 123 13.74 -15.76 -0.14
CA GLU A 123 13.54 -14.52 -0.90
C GLU A 123 12.44 -13.66 -0.28
N VAL A 124 11.28 -14.25 0.04
CA VAL A 124 10.19 -13.54 0.74
C VAL A 124 10.65 -13.06 2.12
N THR A 125 11.45 -13.85 2.83
CA THR A 125 12.02 -13.45 4.12
C THR A 125 12.91 -12.22 3.99
N ARG A 126 13.70 -12.11 2.90
CA ARG A 126 14.50 -10.90 2.61
C ARG A 126 13.60 -9.68 2.40
N VAL A 127 12.50 -9.83 1.65
CA VAL A 127 11.53 -8.74 1.46
C VAL A 127 10.93 -8.26 2.79
N VAL A 128 10.51 -9.19 3.65
CA VAL A 128 9.97 -8.85 4.97
C VAL A 128 11.01 -8.17 5.86
N LYS A 129 12.28 -8.59 5.80
CA LYS A 129 13.38 -7.90 6.52
C LYS A 129 13.53 -6.46 6.05
N VAL A 130 13.50 -6.21 4.75
CA VAL A 130 13.53 -4.84 4.20
C VAL A 130 12.34 -4.02 4.66
N TRP A 131 11.13 -4.60 4.70
CA TRP A 131 9.97 -3.88 5.26
C TRP A 131 10.19 -3.46 6.72
N ILE A 132 10.76 -4.34 7.55
CA ILE A 132 11.08 -4.05 8.94
C ILE A 132 12.14 -2.95 9.01
N GLU A 133 13.23 -3.07 8.26
CA GLU A 133 14.32 -2.08 8.22
C GLU A 133 13.80 -0.69 7.84
N GLN A 134 12.99 -0.60 6.79
CA GLN A 134 12.40 0.65 6.33
C GLN A 134 11.39 1.23 7.34
N PHE A 135 10.62 0.38 8.02
CA PHE A 135 9.75 0.81 9.10
C PHE A 135 10.57 1.38 10.27
N GLN A 136 11.62 0.68 10.72
CA GLN A 136 12.45 1.10 11.85
C GLN A 136 13.20 2.40 11.56
N GLU A 137 13.62 2.63 10.32
CA GLU A 137 14.25 3.88 9.89
C GLU A 137 13.31 5.09 10.01
N LEU A 138 12.02 4.90 9.68
CA LEU A 138 11.07 5.98 9.50
C LEU A 138 10.18 6.23 10.73
N LYS A 139 10.06 5.27 11.65
CA LYS A 139 9.09 5.31 12.78
C LYS A 139 9.31 6.47 13.76
N GLU A 140 10.55 6.95 13.90
CA GLU A 140 10.86 8.06 14.82
C GLU A 140 10.57 9.43 14.17
N ARG A 141 10.39 9.45 12.84
CA ARG A 141 10.19 10.68 12.06
C ARG A 141 8.73 10.92 11.68
N TYR A 142 7.96 9.85 11.46
CA TYR A 142 6.61 9.92 10.90
C TYR A 142 5.60 9.20 11.79
N ILE A 143 4.37 9.75 11.85
CA ILE A 143 3.29 9.22 12.69
C ILE A 143 2.74 7.90 12.13
N TRP A 144 2.68 7.80 10.80
CA TRP A 144 2.13 6.62 10.14
C TRP A 144 3.04 6.17 9.01
N ILE A 145 3.22 4.85 8.90
CA ILE A 145 3.96 4.20 7.83
C ILE A 145 3.05 3.12 7.23
N GLN A 146 2.71 3.29 5.95
CA GLN A 146 1.94 2.32 5.18
C GLN A 146 2.84 1.60 4.18
N ILE A 147 3.04 0.30 4.40
CA ILE A 147 3.64 -0.60 3.41
C ILE A 147 2.51 -1.29 2.65
N PHE A 148 2.57 -1.28 1.31
CA PHE A 148 1.53 -1.88 0.47
C PHE A 148 2.06 -2.32 -0.90
N GLU A 149 1.30 -3.17 -1.57
CA GLU A 149 1.58 -3.63 -2.93
C GLU A 149 0.31 -3.49 -3.78
N ASN A 150 0.43 -2.86 -4.95
CA ASN A 150 -0.62 -2.87 -5.96
C ASN A 150 -0.21 -3.84 -7.08
N ARG A 151 -0.87 -5.01 -7.16
CA ARG A 151 -0.50 -6.06 -8.11
C ARG A 151 -1.50 -6.26 -9.24
N GLY A 152 -1.03 -6.02 -10.46
CA GLY A 152 -1.77 -6.29 -11.70
C GLY A 152 -2.45 -5.06 -12.28
N ALA A 153 -2.62 -5.04 -13.61
CA ALA A 153 -3.20 -3.91 -14.33
C ALA A 153 -4.60 -3.54 -13.84
N ALA A 154 -5.39 -4.53 -13.39
CA ALA A 154 -6.75 -4.33 -12.88
C ALA A 154 -6.83 -3.51 -11.57
N VAL A 155 -5.73 -3.38 -10.82
CA VAL A 155 -5.67 -2.60 -9.56
C VAL A 155 -4.76 -1.37 -9.68
N GLY A 156 -4.49 -0.91 -10.91
CA GLY A 156 -3.73 0.32 -11.15
C GLY A 156 -2.21 0.16 -11.08
N CYS A 157 -1.69 -1.06 -11.21
CA CYS A 157 -0.25 -1.30 -11.30
C CYS A 157 0.29 -0.82 -12.66
N SER A 158 1.12 0.23 -12.67
CA SER A 158 1.71 0.82 -13.88
C SER A 158 2.98 0.13 -14.35
N ASN A 159 3.59 -0.74 -13.54
CA ASN A 159 4.85 -1.42 -13.85
C ASN A 159 4.80 -2.91 -13.46
N ALA A 160 5.17 -3.79 -14.40
CA ALA A 160 5.13 -5.25 -14.25
C ALA A 160 6.12 -5.84 -13.24
N HIS A 161 7.17 -5.10 -12.89
CA HIS A 161 8.25 -5.57 -12.04
C HIS A 161 7.76 -5.81 -10.60
N PRO A 162 8.19 -6.87 -9.89
CA PRO A 162 7.71 -7.15 -8.53
C PRO A 162 8.20 -6.09 -7.56
N HIS A 163 7.29 -5.23 -7.11
CA HIS A 163 7.60 -4.15 -6.19
C HIS A 163 6.44 -3.84 -5.27
N GLY A 164 6.78 -3.29 -4.10
CA GLY A 164 5.86 -2.62 -3.20
C GLY A 164 6.16 -1.14 -3.11
N GLN A 165 5.37 -0.47 -2.29
CA GLN A 165 5.56 0.92 -1.92
C GLN A 165 5.49 1.07 -0.41
N LEU A 166 6.19 2.08 0.08
CA LEU A 166 6.10 2.52 1.46
C LEU A 166 5.83 4.01 1.46
N TRP A 167 4.72 4.41 2.07
CA TRP A 167 4.36 5.81 2.24
C TRP A 167 4.34 6.13 3.74
N ALA A 168 5.20 7.06 4.15
CA ALA A 168 5.28 7.51 5.53
C ALA A 168 4.89 8.99 5.59
N GLY A 169 4.08 9.37 6.57
CA GLY A 169 3.60 10.75 6.70
C GLY A 169 3.33 11.17 8.14
N ASP A 170 3.21 12.47 8.33
CA ASP A 170 2.99 13.13 9.62
C ASP A 170 1.51 13.20 10.04
N PHE A 171 0.66 12.37 9.44
CA PHE A 171 -0.77 12.29 9.72
C PHE A 171 -1.22 10.83 9.79
N LEU A 172 -2.31 10.58 10.50
CA LEU A 172 -2.94 9.27 10.54
C LEU A 172 -4.03 9.17 9.45
N PRO A 173 -3.90 8.28 8.45
CA PRO A 173 -4.89 8.18 7.38
C PRO A 173 -6.27 7.71 7.88
N ASN A 174 -7.30 7.94 7.06
CA ASN A 174 -8.71 7.70 7.42
C ASN A 174 -8.98 6.29 7.97
N LEU A 175 -8.56 5.23 7.27
CA LEU A 175 -8.82 3.85 7.69
C LEU A 175 -8.07 3.48 8.99
N PRO A 176 -6.75 3.73 9.12
CA PRO A 176 -6.05 3.60 10.39
C PRO A 176 -6.68 4.39 11.55
N SER A 177 -7.07 5.64 11.33
CA SER A 177 -7.73 6.49 12.34
C SER A 177 -9.05 5.91 12.82
N ARG A 178 -9.87 5.41 11.89
CA ARG A 178 -11.13 4.73 12.24
C ARG A 178 -10.88 3.43 13.01
N LYS A 179 -9.89 2.63 12.59
CA LYS A 179 -9.52 1.38 13.27
C LYS A 179 -9.05 1.63 14.70
N ASP A 180 -8.15 2.58 14.90
CA ASP A 180 -7.65 2.95 16.22
C ASP A 180 -8.81 3.39 17.14
N LYS A 181 -9.70 4.26 16.67
CA LYS A 181 -10.90 4.68 17.43
C LYS A 181 -11.78 3.48 17.82
N CYS A 182 -12.08 2.60 16.88
CA CYS A 182 -12.95 1.43 17.13
C CYS A 182 -12.31 0.43 18.09
N GLN A 183 -10.98 0.24 18.03
CA GLN A 183 -10.25 -0.65 18.92
C GLN A 183 -10.13 -0.10 20.34
N ARG A 184 -10.00 1.24 20.51
CA ARG A 184 -9.96 1.88 21.84
C ARG A 184 -11.26 1.71 22.64
N VAL A 185 -12.41 1.70 21.98
CA VAL A 185 -13.73 1.63 22.63
C VAL A 185 -14.24 0.20 22.84
N SER A 186 -13.57 -0.82 22.29
CA SER A 186 -13.94 -2.23 22.44
C SER A 186 -12.81 -3.05 23.06
N PRO A 187 -12.85 -3.32 24.38
CA PRO A 187 -11.84 -4.14 25.07
C PRO A 187 -11.64 -5.53 24.44
N CYS A 188 -12.68 -6.09 23.84
CA CYS A 188 -12.63 -7.41 23.21
C CYS A 188 -11.83 -7.44 21.88
N LEU A 189 -11.64 -6.29 21.22
CA LEU A 189 -10.82 -6.16 20.01
C LEU A 189 -9.34 -5.88 20.31
N MET A 190 -8.98 -5.59 21.56
CA MET A 190 -7.60 -5.32 21.97
C MET A 190 -6.72 -6.57 22.13
N PHE A 191 -7.29 -7.79 22.01
CA PHE A 191 -6.54 -9.04 22.15
C PHE A 191 -5.44 -9.29 21.10
N PHE A 192 -5.23 -8.38 20.15
CA PHE A 192 -4.13 -8.44 19.17
C PHE A 192 -2.96 -7.48 19.44
N ASN A 193 -3.03 -6.60 20.44
CA ASN A 193 -1.94 -5.64 20.76
C ASN A 193 -1.08 -6.05 21.97
N GLY A 194 -1.11 -7.33 22.36
CA GLY A 194 -0.29 -7.87 23.45
C GLY A 194 1.12 -8.29 23.01
N PHE A 195 1.95 -7.33 22.58
CA PHE A 195 3.41 -7.45 22.69
C PHE A 195 3.91 -6.25 23.50
N SER A 196 3.83 -6.39 24.82
CA SER A 196 4.61 -5.60 25.75
C SER A 196 5.89 -6.38 26.06
N CYS A 197 7.04 -5.77 25.78
CA CYS A 197 8.29 -6.08 26.47
C CYS A 197 8.33 -5.20 27.72
#